data_AF-A0A821SV84-F1
#
_entry.id   AF-A0A821SV84-F1
#
_cell.length_a   1.000
_cell.length_b   1.000
_cell.length_c   1.000
_cell.angle_alpha   90.00
_cell.angle_beta   90.00
_cell.angle_gamma   90.00
#
_symmetry.space_group_name_H-M   'P 1'
#
loop_
_entity.id
_entity.type
_entity.pdbx_description
1 polymer ?
#
loop_
_entity_poly.entity_id
_entity_poly.type
_entity_poly.pdbx_seq_one_letter_code
_entity_poly.pdbx_strand_id
1 'polypeptide(L)'
;MSMVERDRYSEEDDVTEENIIRLKRWIVILGDPGSGKTSFARWLVCHLAQTLLNEQHSTDYGPLRIPILIRIGEFAEILNEQPSLSLFDYIGKHKWMGKPIVDDVSISLDNLSCALQDYIKHGQALIILDGLDEIPVSDQRSKIINLVENFVDSYVQTPTGTSAFDDRYLSRLFDNPSKSGGNQLIVTSRIVGYHVAPLAGQFAHYTIRPMDIEHMKDFVDYWFFRVHQRILDTLDLPLINQGENHSEALKKELEKTEHIG
;
A
#
# COMPACT_ATOMS: atom_id res chain seq x y z
N MET A 1 -11.38 4.34 3.48
CA MET A 1 -10.78 3.85 4.75
C MET A 1 -10.32 5.08 5.52
N SER A 2 -10.67 5.29 6.79
CA SER A 2 -10.22 6.51 7.49
C SER A 2 -8.76 6.40 7.99
N MET A 3 -7.97 7.46 7.78
CA MET A 3 -6.60 7.59 8.24
C MET A 3 -6.39 8.94 8.96
N VAL A 4 -5.39 9.01 9.84
CA VAL A 4 -5.07 10.23 10.62
C VAL A 4 -3.63 10.67 10.36
N GLU A 5 -3.41 11.96 10.07
CA GLU A 5 -2.08 12.59 9.89
C GLU A 5 -1.37 12.77 11.24
N ARG A 6 -0.04 12.55 11.28
CA ARG A 6 0.73 12.54 12.54
C ARG A 6 1.82 13.61 12.68
N ASP A 7 1.93 14.55 11.75
CA ASP A 7 3.05 15.50 11.74
C ASP A 7 3.05 16.46 12.95
N ARG A 8 4.28 16.79 13.38
CA ARG A 8 4.62 17.43 14.66
C ARG A 8 3.74 18.65 14.96
N TYR A 9 2.94 18.55 16.02
CA TYR A 9 2.07 19.60 16.57
C TYR A 9 0.90 20.08 15.69
N SER A 10 -0.18 19.29 15.54
CA SER A 10 -1.59 19.79 15.53
C SER A 10 -2.57 18.73 15.00
N GLU A 11 -3.71 18.61 15.69
CA GLU A 11 -5.04 18.10 15.26
C GLU A 11 -5.12 16.80 14.43
N GLU A 12 -5.72 15.76 15.04
CA GLU A 12 -6.07 14.48 14.40
C GLU A 12 -7.26 14.66 13.43
N ASP A 13 -7.02 15.23 12.24
CA ASP A 13 -8.03 15.29 11.20
C ASP A 13 -8.17 13.94 10.48
N ASP A 14 -9.41 13.49 10.30
CA ASP A 14 -9.72 12.32 9.45
C ASP A 14 -9.43 12.69 7.99
N VAL A 15 -8.52 11.94 7.35
CA VAL A 15 -8.15 12.09 5.95
C VAL A 15 -8.45 10.80 5.20
N THR A 16 -8.96 10.94 3.98
CA THR A 16 -9.20 9.79 3.09
C THR A 16 -7.92 9.33 2.40
N GLU A 17 -7.86 8.05 2.05
CA GLU A 17 -6.76 7.49 1.26
C GLU A 17 -6.55 8.23 -0.07
N GLU A 18 -7.65 8.69 -0.70
CA GLU A 18 -7.61 9.42 -1.95
C GLU A 18 -6.86 10.74 -1.80
N ASN A 19 -7.20 11.53 -0.79
CA ASN A 19 -6.53 12.80 -0.53
C ASN A 19 -5.04 12.59 -0.24
N ILE A 20 -4.69 11.56 0.54
CA ILE A 20 -3.30 11.24 0.86
C ILE A 20 -2.52 10.92 -0.41
N ILE A 21 -3.00 9.98 -1.23
CA ILE A 21 -2.29 9.53 -2.44
C ILE A 21 -2.21 10.65 -3.49
N ARG A 22 -3.22 11.52 -3.58
CA ARG A 22 -3.18 12.65 -4.53
C ARG A 22 -2.14 13.70 -4.15
N LEU A 23 -1.97 13.96 -2.85
CA LEU A 23 -1.23 15.10 -2.35
C LEU A 23 0.20 14.76 -1.92
N LYS A 24 0.49 13.52 -1.52
CA LYS A 24 1.77 13.15 -0.92
C LYS A 24 2.51 12.13 -1.80
N ARG A 25 3.80 12.35 -2.02
CA ARG A 25 4.65 11.44 -2.83
C ARG A 25 5.27 10.32 -2.01
N TRP A 26 5.75 10.65 -0.82
CA TRP A 26 6.43 9.74 0.10
C TRP A 26 5.55 9.51 1.32
N ILE A 27 4.90 8.36 1.37
CA ILE A 27 3.86 8.07 2.36
C ILE A 27 4.31 6.90 3.23
N VAL A 28 4.15 7.04 4.54
CA VAL A 28 4.28 5.95 5.51
C VAL A 28 2.93 5.73 6.17
N ILE A 29 2.40 4.52 6.05
CA ILE A 29 1.14 4.09 6.65
C ILE A 29 1.44 3.18 7.83
N LEU A 30 1.08 3.65 9.02
CA LEU A 30 1.23 2.96 10.28
C LEU A 30 -0.11 2.35 10.73
N GLY A 31 -0.05 1.35 11.59
CA GLY A 31 -1.24 0.81 12.26
C GLY A 31 -0.91 -0.41 13.08
N ASP A 32 -1.83 -0.83 13.95
CA ASP A 32 -1.64 -2.02 14.79
C ASP A 32 -1.67 -3.34 14.00
N PRO A 33 -1.17 -4.45 14.57
CA PRO A 33 -1.37 -5.77 13.97
C PRO A 33 -2.86 -6.01 13.66
N GLY A 34 -3.16 -6.52 12.47
CA GLY A 34 -4.56 -6.75 12.06
C GLY A 34 -5.32 -5.50 11.60
N SER A 35 -4.73 -4.31 11.61
CA SER A 35 -5.39 -3.06 11.17
C SER A 35 -5.72 -2.98 9.67
N GLY A 36 -5.42 -4.03 8.88
CA GLY A 36 -5.73 -4.06 7.45
C GLY A 36 -4.73 -3.39 6.50
N LYS A 37 -3.51 -3.02 6.95
CA LYS A 37 -2.46 -2.41 6.09
C LYS A 37 -2.17 -3.21 4.80
N THR A 38 -1.86 -4.50 4.92
CA THR A 38 -1.63 -5.38 3.77
C THR A 38 -2.89 -5.50 2.90
N SER A 39 -4.08 -5.51 3.52
CA SER A 39 -5.35 -5.55 2.79
C SER A 39 -5.56 -4.27 1.97
N PHE A 40 -5.25 -3.10 2.53
CA PHE A 40 -5.26 -1.81 1.85
C PHE A 40 -4.28 -1.78 0.67
N ALA A 41 -3.02 -2.19 0.89
CA ALA A 41 -2.01 -2.27 -0.17
C ALA A 41 -2.47 -3.14 -1.35
N ARG A 42 -3.05 -4.32 -1.06
CA ARG A 42 -3.59 -5.23 -2.08
C ARG A 42 -4.80 -4.66 -2.79
N TRP A 43 -5.73 -4.06 -2.04
CA TRP A 43 -6.90 -3.41 -2.60
C TRP A 43 -6.49 -2.30 -3.56
N LEU A 44 -5.54 -1.45 -3.18
CA LEU A 44 -5.05 -0.35 -4.01
C LEU A 44 -4.42 -0.84 -5.32
N VAL A 45 -3.58 -1.88 -5.25
CA VAL A 45 -3.01 -2.51 -6.46
C VAL A 45 -4.11 -3.07 -7.36
N CYS A 46 -5.09 -3.78 -6.79
CA CYS A 46 -6.20 -4.35 -7.55
C CYS A 46 -7.05 -3.27 -8.22
N HIS A 47 -7.38 -2.21 -7.48
CA HIS A 47 -8.14 -1.08 -7.98
C HIS A 47 -7.42 -0.38 -9.15
N LEU A 48 -6.13 -0.06 -9.00
CA LEU A 48 -5.34 0.57 -10.06
C LEU A 48 -5.17 -0.35 -11.28
N ALA A 49 -4.96 -1.66 -11.08
CA ALA A 49 -4.87 -2.63 -12.16
C ALA A 49 -6.19 -2.75 -12.94
N GLN A 50 -7.35 -2.70 -12.26
CA GLN A 50 -8.65 -2.68 -12.92
C GLN A 50 -8.85 -1.41 -13.74
N THR A 51 -8.45 -0.25 -13.20
CA THR A 51 -8.48 1.02 -13.93
C THR A 51 -7.63 0.97 -15.21
N LEU A 52 -6.41 0.40 -15.12
CA LEU A 52 -5.52 0.16 -16.25
C LEU A 52 -6.16 -0.74 -17.32
N LEU A 53 -6.79 -1.84 -16.92
CA LEU A 53 -7.44 -2.79 -17.82
C LEU A 53 -8.67 -2.21 -18.53
N ASN A 54 -9.34 -1.26 -17.90
CA ASN A 54 -10.50 -0.56 -18.48
C ASN A 54 -10.10 0.61 -19.40
N GLU A 55 -8.82 0.69 -19.81
CA GLU A 55 -8.26 1.71 -20.71
C GLU A 55 -8.49 3.16 -20.25
N GLN A 56 -8.68 3.38 -18.94
CA GLN A 56 -8.81 4.73 -18.40
C GLN A 56 -7.44 5.43 -18.36
N HIS A 57 -7.41 6.68 -18.79
CA HIS A 57 -6.17 7.47 -18.88
C HIS A 57 -5.76 8.18 -17.57
N SER A 58 -6.63 8.16 -16.56
CA SER A 58 -6.39 8.75 -15.23
C SER A 58 -7.21 8.04 -14.16
N THR A 59 -6.76 8.13 -12.91
CA THR A 59 -7.49 7.66 -11.73
C THR A 59 -7.96 8.85 -10.89
N ASP A 60 -8.79 8.60 -9.88
CA ASP A 60 -9.11 9.62 -8.86
C ASP A 60 -7.84 10.11 -8.12
N TYR A 61 -6.75 9.31 -8.17
CA TYR A 61 -5.45 9.64 -7.59
C TYR A 61 -4.52 10.45 -8.52
N GLY A 62 -4.95 10.74 -9.75
CA GLY A 62 -4.20 11.52 -10.75
C GLY A 62 -3.68 10.67 -11.92
N PRO A 63 -2.45 10.93 -12.44
CA PRO A 63 -1.95 10.22 -13.60
C PRO A 63 -1.77 8.73 -13.27
N LEU A 64 -2.00 7.91 -14.30
CA LEU A 64 -1.92 6.47 -14.18
C LEU A 64 -0.49 6.04 -13.85
N ARG A 65 -0.38 5.16 -12.84
CA ARG A 65 0.89 4.59 -12.39
C ARG A 65 0.76 3.08 -12.31
N ILE A 66 1.78 2.38 -12.77
CA ILE A 66 1.86 0.92 -12.62
C ILE A 66 2.09 0.60 -11.14
N PRO A 67 1.17 -0.10 -10.45
CA PRO A 67 1.37 -0.48 -9.07
C PRO A 67 2.38 -1.63 -8.95
N ILE A 68 3.38 -1.48 -8.10
CA ILE A 68 4.41 -2.48 -7.81
C ILE A 68 4.42 -2.73 -6.31
N LEU A 69 3.95 -3.92 -5.90
CA LEU A 69 3.81 -4.29 -4.49
C LEU A 69 4.90 -5.29 -4.09
N ILE A 70 5.73 -4.92 -3.12
CA ILE A 70 6.86 -5.71 -2.64
C ILE A 70 6.71 -5.96 -1.14
N ARG A 71 6.80 -7.21 -0.69
CA ARG A 71 6.94 -7.53 0.73
C ARG A 71 8.38 -7.35 1.16
N ILE A 72 8.62 -6.49 2.15
CA ILE A 72 9.98 -6.23 2.63
C ILE A 72 10.58 -7.47 3.28
N GLY A 73 9.77 -8.28 3.96
CA GLY A 73 10.19 -9.59 4.51
C GLY A 73 10.85 -10.50 3.48
N GLU A 74 10.24 -10.64 2.30
CA GLU A 74 10.76 -11.51 1.23
C GLU A 74 12.01 -10.92 0.57
N PHE A 75 12.11 -9.60 0.46
CA PHE A 75 13.33 -8.95 0.02
C PHE A 75 14.48 -9.20 1.01
N ALA A 76 14.20 -9.12 2.32
CA ALA A 76 15.19 -9.34 3.36
C ALA A 76 15.77 -10.76 3.37
N GLU A 77 14.91 -11.75 3.11
CA GLU A 77 15.33 -13.15 2.97
C GLU A 77 16.33 -13.31 1.81
N ILE A 78 16.01 -12.78 0.63
CA ILE A 78 16.89 -12.85 -0.54
C ILE A 78 18.19 -12.06 -0.32
N LEU A 79 18.14 -10.95 0.39
CA LEU A 79 19.33 -10.14 0.68
C LEU A 79 20.36 -10.88 1.56
N ASN A 80 19.92 -11.85 2.36
CA ASN A 80 20.83 -12.73 3.11
C ASN A 80 21.62 -13.66 2.19
N GLU A 81 20.99 -14.12 1.10
CA GLU A 81 21.63 -14.97 0.09
C GLU A 81 22.48 -14.15 -0.90
N GLN A 82 22.03 -12.93 -1.22
CA GLN A 82 22.66 -12.03 -2.19
C GLN A 82 22.92 -10.64 -1.57
N PRO A 83 24.00 -10.47 -0.79
CA PRO A 83 24.21 -9.27 0.01
C PRO A 83 24.39 -7.95 -0.76
N SER A 84 24.71 -8.03 -2.05
CA SER A 84 24.89 -6.87 -2.94
C SER A 84 23.64 -6.53 -3.77
N LEU A 85 22.54 -7.27 -3.61
CA LEU A 85 21.32 -7.04 -4.37
C LEU A 85 20.70 -5.69 -3.98
N SER A 86 20.45 -4.84 -4.97
CA SER A 86 19.72 -3.59 -4.75
C SER A 86 18.21 -3.82 -4.76
N LEU A 87 17.44 -2.93 -4.13
CA LEU A 87 15.97 -2.99 -4.20
C LEU A 87 15.48 -2.84 -5.65
N PHE A 88 16.16 -2.02 -6.47
CA PHE A 88 15.81 -1.83 -7.88
C PHE A 88 15.99 -3.10 -8.71
N ASP A 89 17.08 -3.85 -8.48
CA ASP A 89 17.37 -5.09 -9.20
C ASP A 89 16.47 -6.26 -8.80
N TYR A 90 15.82 -6.14 -7.63
CA TYR A 90 14.84 -7.11 -7.12
C TYR A 90 13.44 -6.94 -7.77
N ILE A 91 13.15 -5.76 -8.34
CA ILE A 91 11.84 -5.48 -8.96
C ILE A 91 11.63 -6.37 -10.19
N GLY A 92 10.43 -6.96 -10.30
CA GLY A 92 10.07 -7.97 -11.29
C GLY A 92 10.53 -9.40 -11.00
N LYS A 93 11.43 -9.58 -10.01
CA LYS A 93 11.87 -10.89 -9.50
C LYS A 93 11.30 -11.22 -8.12
N HIS A 94 10.58 -10.26 -7.52
CA HIS A 94 10.00 -10.42 -6.20
C HIS A 94 8.94 -11.51 -6.19
N LYS A 95 8.67 -12.02 -4.99
CA LYS A 95 7.62 -13.00 -4.76
C LYS A 95 6.44 -12.30 -4.07
N TRP A 96 5.34 -13.04 -3.96
CA TRP A 96 4.26 -12.73 -3.08
C TRP A 96 3.84 -13.97 -2.31
N MET A 97 4.16 -14.01 -1.01
CA MET A 97 3.89 -15.14 -0.12
C MET A 97 4.50 -16.44 -0.65
N GLY A 98 5.76 -16.38 -1.06
CA GLY A 98 6.55 -17.48 -1.59
C GLY A 98 6.25 -17.84 -3.04
N LYS A 99 5.25 -17.22 -3.67
CA LYS A 99 4.88 -17.48 -5.07
C LYS A 99 5.47 -16.43 -6.02
N PRO A 100 5.87 -16.80 -7.25
CA PRO A 100 6.16 -15.84 -8.29
C PRO A 100 4.97 -14.88 -8.52
N ILE A 101 5.25 -13.64 -8.92
CA ILE A 101 4.19 -12.68 -9.32
C ILE A 101 3.48 -13.17 -10.58
N VAL A 102 4.21 -13.92 -11.42
CA VAL A 102 3.72 -14.47 -12.67
C VAL A 102 4.04 -15.96 -12.70
N ASP A 103 2.99 -16.77 -12.74
CA ASP A 103 3.06 -18.24 -12.83
C ASP A 103 2.96 -18.74 -14.29
N ASP A 104 2.87 -17.83 -15.26
CA ASP A 104 2.83 -18.16 -16.69
C ASP A 104 4.24 -18.34 -17.26
N VAL A 105 4.56 -19.58 -17.65
CA VAL A 105 5.86 -19.98 -18.21
C VAL A 105 6.20 -19.25 -19.52
N SER A 106 5.20 -18.70 -20.22
CA SER A 106 5.41 -17.92 -21.44
C SER A 106 5.99 -16.53 -21.17
N ILE A 107 5.89 -16.03 -19.94
CA ILE A 107 6.38 -14.71 -19.55
C ILE A 107 7.81 -14.85 -19.01
N SER A 108 8.77 -14.28 -19.73
CA SER A 108 10.15 -14.14 -19.25
C SER A 108 10.20 -13.18 -18.06
N LEU A 109 10.69 -13.65 -16.91
CA LEU A 109 10.89 -12.83 -15.72
C LEU A 109 11.86 -11.66 -15.97
N ASP A 110 12.84 -11.84 -16.86
CA ASP A 110 13.77 -10.77 -17.23
C ASP A 110 13.07 -9.67 -18.03
N ASN A 111 12.15 -10.04 -18.93
CA ASN A 111 11.36 -9.07 -19.69
C ASN A 111 10.41 -8.30 -18.78
N LEU A 112 9.76 -8.99 -17.83
CA LEU A 112 8.92 -8.36 -16.82
C LEU A 112 9.73 -7.39 -15.95
N SER A 113 10.90 -7.83 -15.48
CA SER A 113 11.81 -7.00 -14.68
C SER A 113 12.23 -5.76 -15.44
N CYS A 114 12.65 -5.91 -16.68
CA CYS A 114 13.03 -4.79 -17.56
C CYS A 114 11.87 -3.80 -17.73
N ALA A 115 10.66 -4.30 -18.03
CA ALA A 115 9.49 -3.45 -18.21
C ALA A 115 9.13 -2.67 -16.93
N LEU A 116 9.08 -3.33 -15.77
CA LEU A 116 8.77 -2.66 -14.49
C LEU A 116 9.85 -1.64 -14.11
N GLN A 117 11.13 -1.98 -14.32
CA GLN A 117 12.24 -1.07 -14.10
C GLN A 117 12.18 0.16 -15.02
N ASP A 118 11.75 -0.02 -16.27
CA ASP A 118 11.57 1.09 -17.19
C ASP A 118 10.41 2.00 -16.78
N TYR A 119 9.27 1.47 -16.31
CA TYR A 119 8.21 2.31 -15.74
C TYR A 119 8.70 3.15 -14.55
N ILE A 120 9.56 2.58 -13.70
CA ILE A 120 10.19 3.32 -12.61
C ILE A 120 11.12 4.41 -13.15
N LYS A 121 12.03 4.10 -14.10
CA LYS A 121 12.94 5.11 -14.67
C LYS A 121 12.20 6.28 -15.32
N HIS A 122 11.01 6.04 -15.87
CA HIS A 122 10.18 7.06 -16.52
C HIS A 122 9.20 7.77 -15.57
N GLY A 123 9.23 7.49 -14.26
CA GLY A 123 8.35 8.17 -13.30
C GLY A 123 6.89 7.72 -13.36
N GLN A 124 6.62 6.50 -13.80
CA GLN A 124 5.28 5.96 -14.07
C GLN A 124 4.87 4.85 -13.10
N ALA A 125 5.51 4.76 -11.93
CA ALA A 125 5.27 3.68 -10.97
C ALA A 125 4.72 4.19 -9.63
N LEU A 126 3.82 3.42 -9.03
CA LEU A 126 3.46 3.51 -7.62
C LEU A 126 4.09 2.30 -6.92
N ILE A 127 5.14 2.56 -6.14
CA ILE A 127 5.85 1.53 -5.40
C ILE A 127 5.20 1.40 -4.02
N ILE A 128 4.86 0.17 -3.63
CA ILE A 128 4.29 -0.15 -2.33
C ILE A 128 5.20 -1.16 -1.65
N LEU A 129 5.80 -0.76 -0.53
CA LEU A 129 6.64 -1.63 0.29
C LEU A 129 5.86 -2.04 1.53
N ASP A 130 5.41 -3.28 1.56
CA ASP A 130 4.55 -3.81 2.62
C ASP A 130 5.39 -4.49 3.72
N GLY A 131 5.09 -4.15 4.98
CA GLY A 131 5.60 -4.88 6.15
C GLY A 131 7.02 -4.51 6.58
N LEU A 132 7.37 -3.23 6.67
CA LEU A 132 8.70 -2.81 7.15
C LEU A 132 8.99 -3.26 8.59
N ASP A 133 7.96 -3.50 9.41
CA ASP A 133 8.09 -4.05 10.76
C ASP A 133 8.37 -5.55 10.81
N GLU A 134 8.23 -6.28 9.69
CA GLU A 134 8.46 -7.74 9.65
C GLU A 134 9.94 -8.10 9.84
N ILE A 135 10.84 -7.11 9.69
CA ILE A 135 12.27 -7.28 9.86
C ILE A 135 12.65 -7.09 11.33
N PRO A 136 13.22 -8.12 11.99
CA PRO A 136 13.71 -8.00 13.37
C PRO A 136 14.70 -6.85 13.51
N VAL A 137 14.69 -6.20 14.68
CA VAL A 137 15.63 -5.10 14.98
C VAL A 137 17.05 -5.68 15.10
N SER A 138 17.84 -5.49 14.05
CA SER A 138 19.22 -5.97 13.92
C SER A 138 19.97 -5.10 12.89
N ASP A 139 21.27 -5.33 12.72
CA ASP A 139 22.07 -4.69 11.66
C ASP A 139 21.46 -4.89 10.25
N GLN A 140 20.73 -5.99 10.06
CA GLN A 140 20.02 -6.28 8.81
C GLN A 140 18.90 -5.26 8.56
N ARG A 141 18.18 -4.81 9.60
CA ARG A 141 17.13 -3.80 9.48
C ARG A 141 17.71 -2.47 9.00
N SER A 142 18.80 -2.02 9.60
CA SER A 142 19.49 -0.78 9.18
C SER A 142 19.96 -0.88 7.73
N LYS A 143 20.48 -2.04 7.31
CA LYS A 143 20.86 -2.27 5.91
C LYS A 143 19.66 -2.15 4.96
N ILE A 144 18.51 -2.73 5.31
CA ILE A 144 17.29 -2.66 4.50
C ILE A 144 16.75 -1.23 4.44
N ILE A 145 16.71 -0.53 5.57
CA ILE A 145 16.34 0.90 5.63
C ILE A 145 17.23 1.70 4.67
N ASN A 146 18.56 1.56 4.75
CA ASN A 146 19.48 2.25 3.84
C ASN A 146 19.23 1.90 2.37
N LEU A 147 18.91 0.65 2.03
CA LEU A 147 18.57 0.24 0.65
C LEU A 147 17.26 0.88 0.17
N VAL A 148 16.25 0.96 1.04
CA VAL A 148 14.99 1.65 0.75
C VAL A 148 15.22 3.14 0.56
N GLU A 149 15.99 3.78 1.44
CA GLU A 149 16.31 5.21 1.37
C GLU A 149 17.10 5.54 0.11
N ASN A 150 18.13 4.76 -0.23
CA ASN A 150 18.87 4.92 -1.49
C ASN A 150 17.98 4.76 -2.72
N PHE A 151 17.02 3.82 -2.67
CA PHE A 151 16.04 3.65 -3.74
C PHE A 151 15.12 4.87 -3.88
N VAL A 152 14.63 5.40 -2.76
CA VAL A 152 13.79 6.62 -2.74
C VAL A 152 14.57 7.81 -3.29
N ASP A 153 15.80 7.99 -2.84
CA ASP A 153 16.66 9.09 -3.26
C ASP A 153 16.95 9.05 -4.76
N SER A 154 17.12 7.84 -5.33
CA SER A 154 17.46 7.66 -6.74
C SER A 154 16.24 7.67 -7.68
N TYR A 155 15.11 7.10 -7.25
CA TYR A 155 14.01 6.76 -8.16
C TYR A 155 12.68 7.41 -7.80
N VAL A 156 12.48 7.91 -6.59
CA VAL A 156 11.20 8.50 -6.16
C VAL A 156 11.36 10.00 -5.96
N GLN A 157 11.82 10.68 -7.00
CA GLN A 157 12.01 12.13 -6.99
C GLN A 157 10.80 12.86 -7.58
N THR A 158 10.66 14.15 -7.25
CA THR A 158 9.77 15.05 -7.99
C THR A 158 10.27 15.21 -9.43
N PRO A 159 9.43 15.71 -10.37
CA PRO A 159 9.90 16.04 -11.72
C PRO A 159 11.03 17.09 -11.77
N THR A 160 11.25 17.84 -10.69
CA THR A 160 12.36 18.79 -10.54
C THR A 160 13.62 18.15 -9.95
N GLY A 161 13.63 16.82 -9.76
CA GLY A 161 14.77 16.07 -9.22
C GLY A 161 14.94 16.20 -7.70
N THR A 162 13.88 16.56 -6.97
CA THR A 162 13.93 16.69 -5.51
C THR A 162 13.54 15.38 -4.85
N SER A 163 14.34 14.90 -3.88
CA SER A 163 14.06 13.68 -3.12
C SER A 163 13.50 13.96 -1.73
N ALA A 164 13.09 12.90 -1.02
CA ALA A 164 12.61 12.98 0.36
C ALA A 164 13.69 13.48 1.35
N PHE A 165 14.97 13.46 0.94
CA PHE A 165 16.12 13.77 1.78
C PHE A 165 16.73 15.16 1.48
N ASP A 166 16.19 15.88 0.49
CA ASP A 166 16.62 17.25 0.18
C ASP A 166 16.12 18.26 1.23
N ASP A 167 17.04 18.93 1.95
CA ASP A 167 16.73 20.01 2.90
C ASP A 167 15.93 21.18 2.29
N ARG A 168 16.03 21.35 0.96
CA ARG A 168 15.39 22.44 0.20
C ARG A 168 13.85 22.36 0.18
N TYR A 169 13.27 21.21 0.52
CA TYR A 169 11.82 21.00 0.52
C TYR A 169 11.09 21.87 1.56
N LEU A 170 11.78 22.35 2.60
CA LEU A 170 11.21 23.27 3.58
C LEU A 170 10.87 24.67 3.00
N SER A 171 11.32 25.00 1.79
CA SER A 171 11.26 26.39 1.28
C SER A 171 10.41 26.61 0.02
N ARG A 172 9.94 25.56 -0.69
CA ARG A 172 9.17 25.74 -1.93
C ARG A 172 8.10 24.65 -2.15
N LEU A 173 6.85 25.06 -1.93
CA LEU A 173 5.64 24.71 -2.69
C LEU A 173 5.46 23.23 -3.02
N PHE A 174 4.86 22.52 -2.05
CA PHE A 174 3.99 21.34 -2.18
C PHE A 174 4.00 20.69 -3.56
N ASP A 175 4.93 19.76 -3.79
CA ASP A 175 4.77 18.82 -4.89
C ASP A 175 3.42 18.12 -4.73
N ASN A 176 2.65 18.05 -5.82
CA ASN A 176 1.35 17.41 -5.84
C ASN A 176 1.41 16.33 -6.92
N PRO A 177 1.63 15.05 -6.56
CA PRO A 177 1.81 13.98 -7.52
C PRO A 177 0.59 13.76 -8.41
N SER A 178 -0.63 14.14 -7.98
CA SER A 178 -1.80 14.10 -8.87
C SER A 178 -1.73 15.10 -10.04
N LYS A 179 -0.92 16.15 -9.92
CA LYS A 179 -0.68 17.16 -10.97
C LYS A 179 0.68 17.01 -11.65
N SER A 180 1.73 16.75 -10.87
CA SER A 180 3.11 16.72 -11.33
C SER A 180 3.52 15.36 -11.91
N GLY A 181 2.79 14.29 -11.61
CA GLY A 181 3.17 12.94 -12.03
C GLY A 181 4.38 12.41 -11.29
N GLY A 182 5.21 11.59 -11.93
CA GLY A 182 6.38 10.97 -11.33
C GLY A 182 6.05 9.79 -10.40
N ASN A 183 7.08 9.07 -9.96
CA ASN A 183 6.93 7.92 -9.09
C ASN A 183 6.42 8.31 -7.71
N GLN A 184 5.63 7.44 -7.09
CA GLN A 184 5.22 7.56 -5.69
C GLN A 184 5.65 6.34 -4.89
N LEU A 185 5.78 6.52 -3.57
CA LEU A 185 6.10 5.47 -2.63
C LEU A 185 5.09 5.45 -1.48
N ILE A 186 4.58 4.27 -1.18
CA ILE A 186 3.83 3.96 0.04
C ILE A 186 4.61 2.87 0.79
N VAL A 187 4.90 3.10 2.07
CA VAL A 187 5.50 2.10 2.97
C VAL A 187 4.51 1.77 4.07
N THR A 188 4.28 0.49 4.34
CA THR A 188 3.43 0.07 5.47
C THR A 188 4.29 -0.47 6.62
N SER A 189 3.89 -0.18 7.86
CA SER A 189 4.57 -0.72 9.04
C SER A 189 3.67 -0.75 10.28
N ARG A 190 3.97 -1.60 11.27
CA ARG A 190 3.44 -1.47 12.63
C ARG A 190 3.99 -0.23 13.32
N ILE A 191 3.16 0.44 14.13
CA ILE A 191 3.56 1.64 14.88
C ILE A 191 4.78 1.35 15.75
N VAL A 192 4.71 0.32 16.60
CA VAL A 192 5.78 0.00 17.57
C VAL A 192 7.09 -0.37 16.87
N GLY A 193 7.03 -1.16 15.79
CA GLY A 193 8.22 -1.61 15.07
C GLY A 193 8.88 -0.50 14.26
N TYR A 194 8.10 0.43 13.72
CA TYR A 194 8.60 1.51 12.87
C TYR A 194 9.53 2.47 13.62
N HIS A 195 9.13 2.90 14.83
CA HIS A 195 9.85 3.94 15.58
C HIS A 195 11.25 3.53 16.05
N VAL A 196 11.59 2.25 16.02
CA VAL A 196 12.92 1.76 16.40
C VAL A 196 13.99 2.14 15.37
N ALA A 197 13.62 2.15 14.08
CA ALA A 197 14.47 2.57 12.97
C ALA A 197 13.56 3.12 11.86
N PRO A 198 13.09 4.38 12.00
CA PRO A 198 12.22 5.01 11.01
C PRO A 198 13.01 5.35 9.75
N LEU A 199 12.30 5.52 8.64
CA LEU A 199 12.90 6.11 7.43
C LEU A 199 13.27 7.56 7.73
N ALA A 200 14.50 7.94 7.42
CA ALA A 200 14.96 9.32 7.46
C ALA A 200 14.29 10.14 6.36
N GLY A 201 14.31 11.46 6.44
CA GLY A 201 13.72 12.34 5.43
C GLY A 201 12.25 12.71 5.66
N GLN A 202 11.65 13.35 4.66
CA GLN A 202 10.35 14.03 4.75
C GLN A 202 9.21 13.14 4.23
N PHE A 203 8.99 12.02 4.92
CA PHE A 203 7.86 11.15 4.68
C PHE A 203 6.61 11.67 5.40
N ALA A 204 5.45 11.62 4.75
CA ALA A 204 4.19 11.93 5.40
C ALA A 204 3.67 10.67 6.12
N HIS A 205 3.53 10.74 7.44
CA HIS A 205 3.08 9.62 8.27
C HIS A 205 1.59 9.70 8.54
N TYR A 206 0.90 8.60 8.22
CA TYR A 206 -0.52 8.40 8.47
C TYR A 206 -0.74 7.13 9.28
N THR A 207 -1.81 7.09 10.07
CA THR A 207 -2.19 5.89 10.83
C THR A 207 -3.55 5.41 10.36
N ILE A 208 -3.65 4.12 10.00
CA ILE A 208 -4.94 3.46 9.76
C ILE A 208 -5.65 3.31 11.10
N ARG A 209 -6.82 3.92 11.23
CA ARG A 209 -7.65 3.72 12.42
C ARG A 209 -8.23 2.30 12.40
N PRO A 210 -8.36 1.65 13.57
CA PRO A 210 -9.19 0.46 13.68
C PRO A 210 -10.57 0.73 13.07
N MET A 211 -11.12 -0.26 12.37
CA MET A 211 -12.48 -0.18 11.85
C MET A 211 -13.42 -0.04 13.04
N ASP A 212 -14.14 1.08 13.13
CA ASP A 212 -15.18 1.22 14.15
C ASP A 212 -16.36 0.28 13.86
N ILE A 213 -17.28 0.17 14.82
CA ILE A 213 -18.41 -0.75 14.74
C ILE A 213 -19.32 -0.42 13.55
N GLU A 214 -19.47 0.85 13.19
CA GLU A 214 -20.28 1.26 12.02
C GLU A 214 -19.64 0.78 10.73
N HIS A 215 -18.34 1.03 10.53
CA HIS A 215 -17.60 0.52 9.38
C HIS A 215 -17.55 -1.01 9.35
N MET A 216 -17.49 -1.69 10.50
CA MET A 216 -17.57 -3.15 10.57
C MET A 216 -18.94 -3.66 10.12
N LYS A 217 -20.05 -3.01 10.53
CA LYS A 217 -21.40 -3.36 10.07
C LYS A 217 -21.54 -3.17 8.56
N ASP A 218 -21.04 -2.06 8.02
CA ASP A 218 -21.01 -1.80 6.58
C ASP A 218 -20.20 -2.85 5.81
N PHE A 219 -19.04 -3.26 6.36
CA PHE A 219 -18.24 -4.32 5.77
C PHE A 219 -19.00 -5.65 5.74
N VAL A 220 -19.67 -6.03 6.84
CA VAL A 220 -20.47 -7.26 6.91
C VAL A 220 -21.59 -7.22 5.88
N ASP A 221 -22.35 -6.12 5.81
CA ASP A 221 -23.42 -5.96 4.82
C ASP A 221 -22.89 -6.06 3.40
N TYR A 222 -21.84 -5.32 3.08
CA TYR A 222 -21.25 -5.31 1.74
C TYR A 222 -20.71 -6.68 1.35
N TRP A 223 -20.04 -7.37 2.28
CA TRP A 223 -19.49 -8.70 2.05
C TRP A 223 -20.61 -9.72 1.81
N PHE A 224 -21.64 -9.76 2.67
CA PHE A 224 -22.76 -10.67 2.49
C PHE A 224 -23.50 -10.39 1.20
N PHE A 225 -23.80 -9.12 0.90
CA PHE A 225 -24.46 -8.75 -0.33
C PHE A 225 -23.66 -9.18 -1.57
N ARG A 226 -22.37 -8.85 -1.63
CA ARG A 226 -21.53 -9.17 -2.80
C ARG A 226 -21.23 -10.64 -2.96
N VAL A 227 -20.95 -11.36 -1.88
CA VAL A 227 -20.72 -12.82 -1.92
C VAL A 227 -22.00 -13.53 -2.32
N HIS A 228 -23.14 -13.12 -1.76
CA HIS A 228 -24.43 -13.71 -2.10
C HIS A 228 -24.81 -13.44 -3.55
N GLN A 229 -24.70 -12.19 -4.03
CA GLN A 229 -24.90 -11.87 -5.45
C GLN A 229 -24.01 -12.72 -6.35
N ARG A 230 -22.72 -12.84 -6.04
CA ARG A 230 -21.79 -13.60 -6.89
C ARG A 230 -22.08 -15.11 -6.88
N ILE A 231 -22.53 -15.67 -5.77
CA ILE A 231 -22.97 -17.07 -5.70
C ILE A 231 -24.23 -17.28 -6.55
N LEU A 232 -25.21 -16.38 -6.44
CA LEU A 232 -26.44 -16.44 -7.22
C LEU A 232 -26.18 -16.32 -8.72
N ASP A 233 -25.34 -15.35 -9.12
CA ASP A 233 -24.95 -15.15 -10.53
C ASP A 233 -24.18 -16.35 -11.09
N THR A 234 -23.35 -17.00 -10.28
CA THR A 234 -22.56 -18.18 -10.72
C THR A 234 -23.41 -19.44 -10.83
N LEU A 235 -24.47 -19.55 -10.03
CA LEU A 235 -25.32 -20.74 -9.96
C LEU A 235 -26.67 -20.57 -10.71
N ASP A 236 -26.92 -19.41 -11.31
CA ASP A 236 -28.19 -19.04 -11.96
C ASP A 236 -29.41 -19.30 -11.07
N LEU A 237 -29.24 -19.07 -9.76
CA LEU A 237 -30.27 -19.31 -8.75
C LEU A 237 -31.07 -18.03 -8.48
N PRO A 238 -32.40 -18.10 -8.30
CA PRO A 238 -33.20 -16.94 -7.90
C PRO A 238 -32.74 -16.43 -6.54
N LEU A 239 -32.73 -15.11 -6.34
CA LEU A 239 -32.35 -14.45 -5.09
C LEU A 239 -33.11 -15.06 -3.90
N ILE A 240 -32.45 -15.88 -3.07
CA ILE A 240 -33.00 -16.34 -1.80
C ILE A 240 -32.52 -15.36 -0.72
N ASN A 241 -33.43 -14.79 0.08
CA ASN A 241 -33.16 -13.72 1.06
C ASN A 241 -32.30 -14.13 2.29
N GLN A 242 -31.46 -15.15 2.17
CA GLN A 242 -30.65 -15.69 3.29
C GLN A 242 -29.43 -14.84 3.63
N GLY A 243 -28.88 -14.05 2.69
CA GLY A 243 -27.74 -13.17 2.94
C GLY A 243 -28.05 -12.09 4.00
N GLU A 244 -29.23 -11.47 3.92
CA GLU A 244 -29.69 -10.46 4.88
C GLU A 244 -29.84 -11.04 6.30
N ASN A 245 -30.42 -12.23 6.41
CA ASN A 245 -30.61 -12.90 7.70
C ASN A 245 -29.28 -13.26 8.39
N HIS A 246 -28.25 -13.67 7.62
CA HIS A 246 -26.93 -13.96 8.17
C HIS A 246 -26.15 -12.69 8.53
N SER A 247 -26.27 -11.60 7.76
CA SER A 247 -25.70 -10.29 8.10
C SER A 247 -26.25 -9.77 9.44
N GLU A 248 -27.57 -9.76 9.59
CA GLU A 248 -28.25 -9.27 10.81
C GLU A 248 -27.88 -10.07 12.07
N ALA A 249 -27.66 -11.38 11.93
CA ALA A 249 -27.19 -12.20 13.05
C ALA A 249 -25.79 -11.79 13.53
N LEU A 250 -24.86 -11.54 12.60
CA LEU A 250 -23.49 -11.10 12.92
C LEU A 250 -23.48 -9.70 13.54
N LYS A 251 -24.28 -8.77 13.01
CA LYS A 251 -24.38 -7.40 13.56
C LYS A 251 -24.84 -7.40 15.02
N LYS A 252 -25.82 -8.25 15.37
CA LYS A 252 -26.30 -8.41 16.75
C LYS A 252 -25.24 -8.97 17.69
N GLU A 253 -24.27 -9.74 17.21
CA GLU A 253 -23.12 -10.18 18.03
C GLU A 253 -22.13 -9.04 18.26
N LEU A 254 -21.86 -8.22 17.23
CA LEU A 254 -20.99 -7.04 17.35
C LEU A 254 -21.54 -5.99 18.34
N GLU A 255 -22.86 -5.82 18.40
CA GLU A 255 -23.53 -4.94 19.37
C GLU A 255 -23.42 -5.47 20.81
N LYS A 256 -23.44 -6.79 21.01
CA LYS A 256 -23.29 -7.39 22.34
C LYS A 256 -21.89 -7.22 22.92
N THR A 257 -20.86 -7.20 22.08
CA THR A 257 -19.48 -6.98 22.51
C THR A 257 -19.21 -5.55 22.99
N GLU A 258 -20.07 -4.59 22.61
CA GLU A 258 -20.00 -3.18 23.02
C GLU A 258 -20.42 -2.95 24.48
N HIS A 259 -21.19 -3.86 25.08
CA HIS A 259 -21.70 -3.73 26.46
C HIS A 259 -20.83 -4.42 27.52
N ILE A 260 -19.66 -4.95 27.12
CA ILE A 260 -18.76 -5.73 28.01
C ILE A 260 -17.39 -5.03 28.19
N GLY A 261 -17.09 -3.97 27.41
CA GLY A 261 -15.88 -3.13 27.55
C GLY A 261 -16.15 -1.82 28.28
#